data_AF-A0A1J0LMM2-F1
#
_entry.id   AF-A0A1J0LMM2-F1
#
_cell.length_a   1.000
_cell.length_b   1.000
_cell.length_c   1.000
_cell.angle_alpha   90.00
_cell.angle_beta   90.00
_cell.angle_gamma   90.00
#
_symmetry.space_group_name_H-M   'P 1'
#
loop_
_entity.id
_entity.type
_entity.pdbx_description
1 polymer ?
#
loop_
_entity_poly.entity_id
_entity_poly.type
_entity_poly.pdbx_seq_one_letter_code
_entity_poly.pdbx_strand_id
1 'polypeptide(L)'
;MKTKIPLWINILQGLLILIMLSQVYLFFIDHEAVLASGITLQTVSDYNLAYEFGARTLTMAMVSIIIMISQDVKLFLIMFLMNVLREGFETIIDPLFPLLNAPVSPTMDFIMHIIIVGIELLAFITLYTLYKSSKKSVADHTH
;
A
#
# COMPACT_ATOMS: atom_id res chain seq x y z
N MET A 1 8.99 27.12 -7.32
CA MET A 1 7.55 26.92 -7.05
C MET A 1 7.38 25.67 -6.19
N LYS A 2 6.58 25.71 -5.10
CA LYS A 2 6.19 24.47 -4.39
C LYS A 2 5.34 23.63 -5.34
N THR A 3 5.89 22.56 -5.90
CA THR A 3 5.14 21.61 -6.72
C THR A 3 4.11 20.94 -5.82
N LYS A 4 2.85 21.37 -5.90
CA LYS A 4 1.79 20.78 -5.09
C LYS A 4 1.48 19.39 -5.63
N ILE A 5 1.47 18.40 -4.75
CA ILE A 5 1.02 17.05 -5.09
C ILE A 5 -0.47 17.12 -5.45
N PRO A 6 -0.91 16.52 -6.58
CA PRO A 6 -2.32 16.49 -6.95
C PRO A 6 -3.21 15.90 -5.86
N LEU A 7 -4.39 16.48 -5.66
CA LEU A 7 -5.32 16.07 -4.61
C LEU A 7 -5.70 14.57 -4.71
N TRP A 8 -5.91 14.06 -5.92
CA TRP A 8 -6.28 12.67 -6.14
C TRP A 8 -5.19 11.68 -5.67
N ILE A 9 -3.90 12.06 -5.73
CA ILE A 9 -2.80 11.23 -5.23
C ILE A 9 -2.82 11.18 -3.70
N ASN A 10 -3.14 12.30 -3.04
CA ASN A 10 -3.32 12.33 -1.60
C ASN A 10 -4.54 11.50 -1.16
N ILE A 11 -5.64 11.53 -1.93
CA ILE A 11 -6.82 10.71 -1.67
C ILE A 11 -6.49 9.22 -1.83
N LEU A 12 -5.83 8.85 -2.92
CA LEU A 12 -5.37 7.47 -3.15
C LEU A 12 -4.47 7.00 -2.00
N GLN A 13 -3.49 7.82 -1.61
CA GLN A 13 -2.61 7.49 -0.51
C GLN A 13 -3.35 7.32 0.82
N GLY A 14 -4.32 8.19 1.10
CA GLY A 14 -5.20 8.05 2.26
C GLY A 14 -5.97 6.74 2.24
N LEU A 15 -6.50 6.33 1.08
CA LEU A 15 -7.20 5.06 0.93
C LEU A 15 -6.28 3.85 1.17
N LEU A 16 -5.08 3.84 0.60
CA LEU A 16 -4.09 2.78 0.81
C LEU A 16 -3.68 2.65 2.28
N ILE A 17 -3.51 3.78 2.97
CA ILE A 17 -3.27 3.80 4.42
C ILE A 17 -4.43 3.16 5.19
N LEU A 18 -5.68 3.50 4.83
CA LEU A 18 -6.85 2.92 5.49
C LEU A 18 -6.95 1.40 5.29
N ILE A 19 -6.62 0.91 4.09
CA ILE A 19 -6.58 -0.53 3.80
C ILE A 19 -5.53 -1.22 4.69
N MET A 20 -4.32 -0.68 4.77
CA MET A 20 -3.28 -1.23 5.65
C MET A 20 -3.70 -1.20 7.13
N LEU A 21 -4.34 -0.11 7.59
CA LEU A 21 -4.84 -0.02 8.97
C LEU A 21 -5.96 -1.03 9.25
N SER A 22 -6.79 -1.34 8.26
CA SER A 22 -7.78 -2.41 8.36
C SER A 22 -7.10 -3.78 8.55
N GLN A 23 -6.03 -4.06 7.79
CA GLN A 23 -5.25 -5.30 7.97
C GLN A 23 -4.59 -5.37 9.35
N VAL A 24 -4.02 -4.26 9.82
CA VAL A 24 -3.44 -4.16 11.17
C VAL A 24 -4.48 -4.48 12.24
N TYR A 25 -5.69 -3.94 12.12
CA TYR A 25 -6.78 -4.23 13.04
C TYR A 25 -7.14 -5.72 13.06
N LEU A 26 -7.24 -6.35 11.88
CA LEU A 26 -7.51 -7.79 11.78
C LEU A 26 -6.42 -8.63 12.45
N PHE A 27 -5.14 -8.32 12.22
CA PHE A 27 -4.04 -9.11 12.78
C PHE A 27 -3.78 -8.88 14.27
N PHE A 28 -4.09 -7.71 14.83
CA PHE A 28 -3.85 -7.41 16.25
C PHE A 28 -5.06 -7.63 17.15
N ILE A 29 -6.27 -7.38 16.65
CA ILE A 29 -7.47 -7.24 17.48
C ILE A 29 -8.49 -8.32 17.12
N ASP A 30 -8.84 -8.44 15.84
CA ASP A 30 -9.91 -9.33 15.39
C ASP A 30 -9.39 -10.66 14.82
N HIS A 31 -8.83 -11.47 15.72
CA HIS A 31 -8.33 -12.81 15.38
C HIS A 31 -9.47 -13.75 14.95
N GLU A 32 -10.72 -13.48 15.35
CA GLU A 32 -11.87 -14.27 14.91
C GLU A 32 -12.17 -14.06 13.42
N ALA A 33 -12.03 -12.84 12.90
CA ALA A 33 -12.10 -12.58 11.46
C ALA A 33 -10.98 -13.28 10.68
N VAL A 34 -9.78 -13.38 11.26
CA VAL A 34 -8.65 -14.14 10.67
C VAL A 34 -8.95 -15.64 10.66
N LEU A 35 -9.51 -16.19 11.74
CA LEU A 35 -9.96 -17.60 11.78
C LEU A 35 -11.11 -17.85 10.79
N ALA A 36 -12.02 -16.90 10.67
CA ALA A 36 -13.17 -16.99 9.76
C ALA A 36 -12.76 -17.06 8.29
N SER A 37 -11.64 -16.44 7.91
CA SER A 37 -11.09 -16.52 6.54
C SER A 37 -10.45 -17.89 6.23
N GLY A 38 -10.29 -18.75 7.23
CA GLY A 38 -9.75 -20.10 7.10
C GLY A 38 -8.28 -20.23 7.49
N ILE A 39 -7.68 -19.19 8.10
CA ILE A 39 -6.33 -19.26 8.67
C ILE A 39 -6.42 -19.96 10.04
N THR A 40 -5.59 -20.98 10.28
CA THR A 40 -5.52 -21.63 11.58
C THR A 40 -4.58 -20.88 12.52
N LEU A 41 -5.10 -20.34 13.62
CA LEU A 41 -4.30 -19.74 14.71
C LEU A 41 -4.37 -20.64 15.95
N GLN A 42 -3.69 -21.78 15.91
CA GLN A 42 -3.80 -22.81 16.96
C GLN A 42 -2.57 -22.85 17.86
N THR A 43 -1.43 -22.39 17.38
CA THR A 43 -0.16 -22.43 18.11
C THR A 43 0.33 -21.03 18.47
N VAL A 44 1.16 -20.94 19.52
CA VAL A 44 1.86 -19.69 19.87
C VAL A 44 2.69 -19.16 18.69
N SER A 45 3.20 -20.05 17.84
CA SER A 45 3.94 -19.68 16.63
C SER A 45 3.05 -18.98 15.59
N ASP A 46 1.80 -19.42 15.44
CA ASP A 46 0.85 -18.83 14.49
C ASP A 46 0.48 -17.39 14.92
N TYR A 47 0.22 -17.20 16.21
CA TYR A 47 -0.01 -15.86 16.78
C TYR A 47 1.21 -14.97 16.61
N ASN A 48 2.42 -15.49 16.87
CA ASN A 48 3.65 -14.71 16.67
C ASN A 48 3.78 -14.24 15.22
N LEU A 49 3.48 -15.10 14.25
CA LEU A 49 3.53 -14.76 12.83
C LEU A 49 2.46 -13.70 12.47
N ALA A 50 1.23 -13.85 12.96
CA ALA A 50 0.15 -12.87 12.75
C ALA A 50 0.52 -11.48 13.30
N TYR A 51 1.02 -11.42 14.55
CA TYR A 51 1.48 -10.18 15.15
C TYR A 51 2.68 -9.57 14.43
N GLU A 52 3.59 -10.39 13.92
CA GLU A 52 4.72 -9.92 13.12
C GLU A 52 4.28 -9.29 11.80
N PHE A 53 3.34 -9.92 11.08
CA PHE A 53 2.73 -9.33 9.89
C PHE A 53 2.00 -8.04 10.22
N GLY A 54 1.15 -8.03 11.26
CA GLY A 54 0.48 -6.82 11.74
C GLY A 54 1.45 -5.69 12.07
N ALA A 55 2.56 -5.99 12.76
CA ALA A 55 3.57 -5.00 13.13
C ALA A 55 4.30 -4.41 11.92
N ARG A 56 4.63 -5.24 10.92
CA ARG A 56 5.25 -4.80 9.66
C ARG A 56 4.30 -3.88 8.88
N THR A 57 3.04 -4.27 8.74
CA THR A 57 2.01 -3.47 8.06
C THR A 57 1.74 -2.16 8.79
N LEU A 58 1.68 -2.17 10.13
CA LEU A 58 1.53 -0.96 10.95
C LEU A 58 2.71 -0.01 10.74
N THR A 59 3.94 -0.53 10.71
CA THR A 59 5.13 0.28 10.46
C THR A 59 5.04 0.97 9.09
N MET A 60 4.64 0.24 8.04
CA MET A 60 4.44 0.81 6.71
C MET A 60 3.33 1.87 6.67
N ALA A 61 2.22 1.63 7.38
CA ALA A 61 1.13 2.60 7.50
C ALA A 61 1.58 3.90 8.19
N MET A 62 2.34 3.78 9.29
CA MET A 62 2.88 4.93 10.01
C MET A 62 3.86 5.74 9.15
N VAL A 63 4.79 5.08 8.46
CA VAL A 63 5.70 5.74 7.51
C VAL A 63 4.91 6.44 6.41
N SER A 64 3.89 5.77 5.87
CA SER A 64 3.01 6.32 4.83
C SER A 64 2.26 7.58 5.28
N ILE A 65 1.81 7.64 6.53
CA ILE A 65 1.20 8.83 7.13
C ILE A 65 2.21 9.97 7.23
N ILE A 66 3.42 9.70 7.72
CA ILE A 66 4.49 10.71 7.86
C ILE A 66 4.84 11.28 6.48
N ILE A 67 4.99 10.42 5.47
CA ILE A 67 5.25 10.84 4.09
C ILE A 67 4.10 11.69 3.57
N MET A 68 2.84 11.27 3.80
CA MET A 68 1.67 12.05 3.39
C MET A 68 1.67 13.43 4.04
N ILE A 69 2.00 13.57 5.32
CA ILE A 69 2.09 14.87 6.01
C ILE A 69 3.24 15.72 5.45
N SER A 70 4.38 15.11 5.09
CA SER A 70 5.55 15.83 4.57
C SER A 70 5.30 16.54 3.23
N GLN A 71 4.38 16.00 2.41
CA GLN A 71 4.12 16.47 1.05
C GLN A 71 5.39 16.57 0.17
N ASP A 72 6.44 15.80 0.46
CA ASP A 72 7.66 15.73 -0.35
C ASP A 72 7.48 14.74 -1.52
N VAL A 73 7.59 15.24 -2.75
CA VAL A 73 7.43 14.45 -3.99
C VAL A 73 8.40 13.27 -4.05
N LYS A 74 9.64 13.40 -3.55
CA LYS A 74 10.63 12.31 -3.54
C LYS A 74 10.20 11.20 -2.59
N LEU A 75 9.70 11.55 -1.42
CA LEU A 75 9.22 10.58 -0.45
C LEU A 75 7.95 9.88 -0.97
N PHE A 76 7.07 10.62 -1.63
CA PHE A 76 5.90 10.05 -2.31
C PHE A 76 6.29 9.06 -3.41
N LEU A 77 7.33 9.36 -4.21
CA LEU A 77 7.83 8.44 -5.22
C LEU A 77 8.34 7.12 -4.63
N ILE A 78 9.13 7.18 -3.57
CA ILE A 78 9.65 5.98 -2.90
C ILE A 78 8.48 5.18 -2.31
N MET A 79 7.51 5.86 -1.69
CA MET A 79 6.34 5.22 -1.11
C MET A 79 5.46 4.53 -2.17
N PHE A 80 5.14 5.19 -3.28
CA PHE A 80 4.36 4.55 -4.36
C PHE A 80 5.13 3.41 -5.01
N LEU A 81 6.46 3.48 -5.12
CA LEU A 81 7.26 2.35 -5.56
C LEU A 81 7.12 1.15 -4.62
N MET A 82 7.21 1.37 -3.30
CA MET A 82 7.03 0.30 -2.31
C MET A 82 5.62 -0.30 -2.37
N ASN A 83 4.59 0.53 -2.52
CA ASN A 83 3.20 0.08 -2.63
C ASN A 83 2.99 -0.78 -3.88
N VAL A 84 3.47 -0.33 -5.05
CA VAL A 84 3.38 -1.08 -6.31
C VAL A 84 4.06 -2.43 -6.19
N LEU A 85 5.23 -2.49 -5.53
CA LEU A 85 5.93 -3.75 -5.32
C LEU A 85 5.14 -4.67 -4.38
N ARG A 86 4.67 -4.17 -3.24
CA ARG A 86 3.85 -4.93 -2.28
C ARG A 86 2.60 -5.50 -2.95
N GLU A 87 1.80 -4.64 -3.56
CA GLU A 87 0.55 -5.00 -4.23
C GLU A 87 0.82 -5.93 -5.42
N GLY A 88 1.91 -5.72 -6.16
CA GLY A 88 2.33 -6.60 -7.24
C GLY A 88 2.68 -8.02 -6.77
N PHE A 89 3.29 -8.16 -5.59
CA PHE A 89 3.52 -9.48 -4.98
C PHE A 89 2.21 -10.11 -4.47
N GLU A 90 1.34 -9.34 -3.82
CA GLU A 90 0.01 -9.80 -3.35
C GLU A 90 -0.85 -10.30 -4.53
N THR A 91 -0.83 -9.57 -5.67
CA THR A 91 -1.46 -9.98 -6.93
C THR A 91 -1.05 -11.40 -7.37
N ILE A 92 0.17 -11.84 -7.06
CA ILE A 92 0.67 -13.17 -7.41
C ILE A 92 0.37 -14.18 -6.31
N ILE A 93 0.58 -13.82 -5.04
CA ILE A 93 0.49 -14.73 -3.90
C ILE A 93 -0.96 -15.09 -3.58
N ASP A 94 -1.88 -14.13 -3.57
CA ASP A 94 -3.24 -14.34 -3.08
C ASP A 94 -4.05 -15.32 -3.96
N PRO A 95 -3.93 -15.30 -5.30
CA PRO A 95 -4.56 -16.32 -6.14
C PRO A 95 -3.86 -17.69 -6.06
N LEU A 96 -2.55 -17.72 -5.75
CA LEU A 96 -1.80 -18.97 -5.57
C LEU A 96 -2.14 -19.66 -4.25
N PHE A 97 -2.42 -18.88 -3.20
CA PHE A 97 -2.72 -19.35 -1.86
C PHE A 97 -4.02 -18.72 -1.34
N PRO A 98 -5.17 -19.00 -1.97
CA PRO A 98 -6.42 -18.34 -1.63
C PRO A 98 -6.89 -18.74 -0.23
N LEU A 99 -7.45 -17.77 0.48
CA LEU A 99 -8.11 -18.01 1.76
C LEU A 99 -9.35 -18.90 1.54
N LEU A 100 -9.52 -19.91 2.39
CA LEU A 100 -10.57 -20.93 2.23
C LEU A 100 -11.98 -20.34 2.25
N ASN A 101 -12.18 -19.29 3.05
CA ASN A 101 -13.46 -18.61 3.23
C ASN A 101 -13.38 -17.13 2.84
N ALA A 102 -12.61 -16.80 1.81
CA ALA A 102 -12.53 -15.44 1.30
C ALA A 102 -13.94 -14.93 0.90
N PRO A 103 -14.28 -13.67 1.20
CA PRO A 103 -15.57 -13.08 0.81
C PRO A 103 -15.69 -12.89 -0.71
N VAL A 104 -14.57 -12.93 -1.44
CA VAL A 104 -14.48 -12.78 -2.89
C VAL A 104 -13.78 -13.99 -3.50
N SER A 105 -14.11 -14.34 -4.74
CA SER A 105 -13.43 -15.44 -5.42
C SER A 105 -11.98 -15.08 -5.73
N PRO A 106 -11.06 -16.07 -5.83
CA PRO A 106 -9.64 -15.81 -6.15
C PRO A 106 -9.44 -15.04 -7.47
N THR A 107 -10.32 -15.26 -8.45
CA THR A 107 -10.29 -14.51 -9.71
C THR A 107 -10.70 -13.04 -9.53
N MET A 108 -11.70 -12.77 -8.69
CA MET A 108 -12.12 -11.40 -8.41
C MET A 108 -11.05 -10.66 -7.62
N ASP A 109 -10.46 -11.33 -6.64
CA ASP A 109 -9.33 -10.84 -5.84
C ASP A 109 -8.14 -10.43 -6.72
N PHE A 110 -7.71 -11.32 -7.62
CA PHE A 110 -6.68 -11.04 -8.63
C PHE A 110 -6.99 -9.78 -9.47
N ILE A 111 -8.23 -9.64 -9.94
CA ILE A 111 -8.64 -8.49 -10.76
C ILE A 111 -8.56 -7.20 -9.95
N MET A 112 -8.99 -7.22 -8.67
CA MET A 112 -8.90 -6.06 -7.79
C MET A 112 -7.45 -5.62 -7.59
N HIS A 113 -6.53 -6.56 -7.32
CA HIS A 113 -5.12 -6.25 -7.19
C HIS A 113 -4.53 -5.64 -8.47
N ILE A 114 -4.84 -6.18 -9.66
CA ILE A 114 -4.41 -5.59 -10.94
C ILE A 114 -4.87 -4.14 -11.08
N ILE A 115 -6.12 -3.86 -10.72
CA ILE A 115 -6.68 -2.50 -10.80
C ILE A 115 -5.91 -1.56 -9.85
N ILE A 116 -5.65 -2.00 -8.61
CA ILE A 116 -4.92 -1.22 -7.61
C ILE A 116 -3.49 -0.94 -8.09
N VAL A 117 -2.75 -1.97 -8.52
CA VAL A 117 -1.40 -1.82 -9.09
C VAL A 117 -1.40 -0.83 -10.26
N GLY A 118 -2.39 -0.93 -11.16
CA GLY A 118 -2.54 -0.01 -12.29
C GLY A 118 -2.71 1.45 -11.84
N ILE A 119 -3.56 1.70 -10.86
CA ILE A 119 -3.80 3.05 -10.30
C ILE A 119 -2.55 3.59 -9.59
N GLU A 120 -1.85 2.74 -8.82
CA GLU A 120 -0.61 3.12 -8.16
C GLU A 120 0.52 3.43 -9.14
N LEU A 121 0.64 2.67 -10.24
CA LEU A 121 1.58 2.96 -11.33
C LEU A 121 1.28 4.32 -11.98
N LEU A 122 0.00 4.65 -12.20
CA LEU A 122 -0.39 5.97 -12.73
C LEU A 122 -0.01 7.09 -11.77
N ALA A 123 -0.19 6.90 -10.46
CA ALA A 123 0.23 7.85 -9.44
C ALA A 123 1.75 8.04 -9.45
N PHE A 124 2.50 6.93 -9.51
CA PHE A 124 3.96 6.95 -9.60
C PHE A 124 4.45 7.71 -10.83
N ILE A 125 3.92 7.41 -12.02
CA ILE A 125 4.30 8.07 -13.28
C ILE A 125 3.99 9.57 -13.22
N THR A 126 2.84 9.95 -12.66
CA THR A 126 2.44 11.34 -12.50
C THR A 126 3.41 12.09 -11.59
N LEU A 127 3.75 11.53 -10.43
CA LEU A 127 4.73 12.10 -9.51
C LEU A 127 6.13 12.19 -10.11
N TYR A 128 6.54 11.18 -10.88
CA TYR A 128 7.85 11.14 -11.51
C TYR A 128 7.98 12.25 -12.57
N THR A 129 6.93 12.45 -13.35
CA THR A 129 6.84 13.54 -14.33
C THR A 129 6.87 14.90 -13.65
N LEU A 130 6.15 15.08 -12.53
CA LEU A 130 6.18 16.30 -11.73
C LEU A 130 7.57 16.58 -11.16
N TYR A 131 8.24 15.56 -10.63
CA TYR A 131 9.60 15.66 -10.10
C TYR A 131 10.61 16.10 -11.18
N LYS A 132 10.55 15.47 -12.36
CA LYS A 132 11.44 15.79 -13.49
C LYS A 132 11.22 17.22 -14.00
N SER A 133 9.97 17.64 -14.15
CA SER A 133 9.62 19.00 -14.60
C SER A 133 10.07 20.07 -13.60
N SER A 134 9.93 19.80 -12.30
CA SER A 134 10.41 20.69 -11.23
C SER A 134 11.93 20.85 -11.27
N LYS A 135 12.68 19.76 -11.47
CA LYS A 135 14.15 19.78 -11.59
C LYS A 135 14.63 20.57 -12.81
N LYS A 136 13.96 20.44 -13.95
CA LYS A 136 14.31 21.15 -15.19
C LYS A 136 14.12 22.67 -15.04
N SER A 137 13.00 23.10 -14.46
CA SER A 137 12.74 24.53 -14.21
C SER A 137 13.80 25.18 -13.30
N VAL A 138 14.30 24.46 -12.30
CA VAL A 138 15.38 24.98 -11.44
C VAL A 138 16.68 25.16 -12.22
N ALA A 139 17.03 24.23 -13.12
CA ALA A 139 18.24 24.32 -13.93
C ALA A 139 18.20 25.49 -14.93
N ASP A 140 17.04 25.74 -15.55
CA ASP A 140 16.86 26.82 -16.53
C ASP A 140 16.87 28.22 -15.89
N HIS A 141 16.66 28.35 -14.57
CA HIS A 141 16.73 29.63 -13.84
C HIS A 141 18.10 29.93 -13.21
N THR A 142 19.04 28.99 -13.32
CA THR A 142 20.43 29.14 -12.81
C THR A 142 21.44 29.42 -13.91
N HIS A 143 20.98 29.58 -15.15
CA HIS A 143 21.75 30.04 -16.32
C HIS A 143 21.24 31.40 -16.78
#